data_AF-A0A963Y1V2-F1
#
_entry.id   AF-A0A963Y1V2-F1
#
_cell.length_a   1.000
_cell.length_b   1.000
_cell.length_c   1.000
_cell.angle_alpha   90.00
_cell.angle_beta   90.00
_cell.angle_gamma   90.00
#
_symmetry.space_group_name_H-M   'P 1'
#
loop_
_entity.id
_entity.type
_entity.pdbx_description
1 polymer ?
#
loop_
_entity_poly.entity_id
_entity_poly.type
_entity_poly.pdbx_seq_one_letter_code
_entity_poly.pdbx_strand_id
1 'polypeptide(L)'
;MPRLLLLLVVTGITACTFTTATSGVVGSVEFAGQSYPIRAASGDPSVWQVLVNGQPVHCRKPTETDCYWSLRNYLNAQDLLNDLP
;
A
#
# COMPACT_ATOMS: atom_id res chain seq x y z
N MET A 1 18.60 -42.46 -35.76
CA MET A 1 17.14 -42.47 -35.47
C MET A 1 16.91 -43.53 -34.40
N PRO A 2 16.18 -43.31 -33.29
CA PRO A 2 14.99 -42.45 -33.19
C PRO A 2 14.95 -41.46 -32.00
N ARG A 3 14.19 -40.38 -32.24
CA ARG A 3 13.14 -39.72 -31.42
C ARG A 3 13.44 -39.35 -29.96
N LEU A 4 13.63 -38.05 -29.70
CA LEU A 4 12.58 -37.09 -29.28
C LEU A 4 11.97 -37.43 -27.90
N LEU A 5 12.40 -36.69 -26.87
CA LEU A 5 11.51 -36.18 -25.85
C LEU A 5 12.21 -35.00 -25.16
N LEU A 6 12.03 -33.83 -25.77
CA LEU A 6 12.33 -32.53 -25.20
C LEU A 6 11.32 -32.31 -24.07
N LEU A 7 11.71 -32.58 -22.83
CA LEU A 7 10.91 -32.25 -21.65
C LEU A 7 11.00 -30.73 -21.43
N LEU A 8 10.04 -30.03 -22.02
CA LEU A 8 9.78 -28.62 -21.82
C LEU A 8 9.22 -28.46 -20.40
N VAL A 9 10.12 -28.27 -19.43
CA VAL A 9 9.75 -27.89 -18.06
C VAL A 9 9.29 -26.43 -18.11
N VAL A 10 7.98 -26.24 -18.26
CA VAL A 10 7.33 -24.95 -18.07
C VAL A 10 7.36 -24.67 -16.57
N THR A 11 8.41 -23.97 -16.11
CA THR A 11 8.49 -23.45 -14.76
C THR A 11 7.41 -22.38 -14.62
N GLY A 12 6.28 -22.75 -14.04
CA GLY A 12 5.18 -21.84 -13.76
C GLY A 12 5.68 -20.71 -12.86
N ILE A 13 5.74 -19.49 -13.41
CA ILE A 13 5.99 -18.29 -12.63
C ILE A 13 4.77 -18.13 -11.73
N THR A 14 4.88 -18.56 -10.48
CA THR A 14 3.88 -18.33 -9.45
C THR A 14 3.88 -16.82 -9.18
N ALA A 15 3.08 -16.08 -9.95
CA ALA A 15 2.77 -14.71 -9.63
C ALA A 15 2.05 -14.73 -8.27
N CYS A 16 2.73 -14.30 -7.21
CA CYS A 16 2.07 -13.90 -5.98
C CYS A 16 1.15 -12.73 -6.33
N THR A 17 -0.09 -13.04 -6.71
CA THR A 17 -1.14 -12.05 -6.76
C THR A 17 -1.44 -11.71 -5.31
N PHE A 18 -0.82 -10.65 -4.81
CA PHE A 18 -1.28 -10.00 -3.59
C PHE A 18 -2.69 -9.53 -3.88
N THR A 19 -3.68 -10.36 -3.53
CA THR A 19 -5.08 -9.95 -3.50
C THR A 19 -5.14 -8.87 -2.43
N THR A 20 -5.01 -7.61 -2.84
CA THR A 20 -5.30 -6.46 -2.01
C THR A 20 -6.76 -6.59 -1.65
N ALA A 21 -7.03 -7.19 -0.49
CA ALA A 21 -8.35 -7.15 0.11
C ALA A 21 -8.72 -5.67 0.12
N THR A 22 -9.76 -5.31 -0.65
CA THR A 22 -10.32 -3.97 -0.68
C THR A 22 -10.96 -3.75 0.67
N SER A 23 -10.11 -3.51 1.67
CA SER A 23 -10.54 -3.13 2.99
C SER A 23 -11.32 -1.85 2.83
N GLY A 24 -12.56 -1.87 3.34
CA GLY A 24 -13.53 -0.80 3.15
C GLY A 24 -12.94 0.54 3.54
N VAL A 25 -13.24 1.57 2.75
CA VAL A 25 -12.86 2.94 3.10
C VAL A 25 -13.66 3.33 4.34
N VAL A 26 -12.95 3.67 5.41
CA VAL A 26 -13.53 4.02 6.73
C VAL A 26 -13.60 5.53 6.95
N GLY A 27 -12.93 6.32 6.10
CA GLY A 27 -12.90 7.77 6.14
C GLY A 27 -11.94 8.33 5.09
N SER A 28 -11.64 9.62 5.17
CA SER A 28 -10.68 10.30 4.31
C SER A 28 -9.99 11.42 5.09
N VAL A 29 -8.73 11.70 4.76
CA VAL A 29 -8.03 12.91 5.23
C VAL A 29 -7.67 13.79 4.05
N GLU A 30 -7.78 15.10 4.22
CA GLU A 30 -7.35 16.09 3.23
C GLU A 30 -5.97 16.63 3.60
N PHE A 31 -5.04 16.64 2.65
CA PHE A 31 -3.73 17.26 2.81
C PHE A 31 -3.30 17.94 1.51
N ALA A 32 -2.91 19.22 1.60
CA ALA A 32 -2.48 20.04 0.45
C ALA A 32 -3.50 20.03 -0.72
N GLY A 33 -4.80 19.98 -0.42
CA GLY A 33 -5.87 19.92 -1.44
C GLY A 33 -6.01 18.57 -2.14
N GLN A 34 -5.43 17.50 -1.58
CA GLN A 34 -5.59 16.13 -2.03
C GLN A 34 -6.29 15.29 -0.97
N SER A 35 -7.23 14.45 -1.41
CA SER A 35 -7.98 13.53 -0.56
C SER A 35 -7.30 12.17 -0.51
N TYR A 36 -7.03 11.68 0.70
CA TYR A 36 -6.44 10.37 0.94
C TYR A 36 -7.44 9.48 1.66
N PRO A 37 -7.95 8.41 1.01
CA PRO A 37 -8.89 7.51 1.64
C PRO A 37 -8.21 6.69 2.74
N ILE A 38 -8.83 6.67 3.91
CA ILE A 38 -8.44 5.85 5.04
C ILE A 38 -9.07 4.47 4.88
N ARG A 39 -8.29 3.43 5.06
CA ARG A 39 -8.72 2.03 5.00
C ARG A 39 -8.29 1.32 6.26
N ALA A 40 -9.06 0.33 6.71
CA ALA A 40 -8.57 -0.60 7.72
C ALA A 40 -7.43 -1.46 7.11
N ALA A 41 -6.36 -1.72 7.83
CA ALA A 41 -5.26 -2.54 7.33
C ALA A 41 -5.65 -4.02 7.43
N SER A 42 -5.65 -4.71 6.29
CA SER A 42 -5.63 -6.19 6.21
C SER A 42 -6.61 -6.91 7.16
N GLY A 43 -7.87 -6.47 7.20
CA GLY A 43 -8.93 -7.14 7.98
C GLY A 43 -8.95 -6.82 9.48
N ASP A 44 -8.04 -5.98 9.97
CA ASP A 44 -8.10 -5.44 11.34
C ASP A 44 -8.71 -4.03 11.34
N PRO A 45 -9.95 -3.84 11.84
CA PRO A 45 -10.59 -2.53 11.90
C PRO A 45 -9.92 -1.57 12.90
N SER A 46 -9.05 -2.06 13.77
CA SER A 46 -8.33 -1.27 14.78
C SER A 46 -7.05 -0.64 14.23
N VAL A 47 -6.60 -1.07 13.05
CA VAL A 47 -5.41 -0.54 12.37
C VAL A 47 -5.87 0.19 11.13
N TRP A 48 -5.59 1.49 11.04
CA TRP A 48 -5.94 2.31 9.89
C TRP A 48 -4.70 2.67 9.08
N GLN A 49 -4.86 2.84 7.78
CA GLN A 49 -3.80 3.28 6.88
C GLN A 49 -4.36 4.14 5.75
N VAL A 50 -3.50 5.00 5.19
CA VAL A 50 -3.71 5.66 3.90
C VAL A 50 -2.71 5.13 2.89
N LEU A 51 -3.02 5.25 1.60
CA LEU A 51 -2.09 4.89 0.53
C LEU A 51 -1.53 6.15 -0.12
N VAL A 52 -0.21 6.27 -0.16
CA VAL A 52 0.51 7.34 -0.88
C VAL A 52 1.34 6.67 -1.97
N ASN A 53 1.01 6.89 -3.24
CA ASN A 53 1.69 6.24 -4.38
C ASN A 53 1.80 4.71 -4.25
N GLY A 54 0.76 4.07 -3.70
CA GLY A 54 0.74 2.63 -3.46
C GLY A 54 1.49 2.17 -2.20
N GLN A 55 2.19 3.05 -1.49
CA GLN A 55 2.83 2.76 -0.21
C GLN A 55 1.84 2.95 0.95
N PRO A 56 1.72 1.98 1.87
CA PRO A 56 0.89 2.13 3.05
C PRO A 56 1.55 3.03 4.09
N VAL A 57 0.81 4.04 4.54
CA VAL A 57 1.17 4.87 5.69
C VAL A 57 0.25 4.49 6.84
N HIS A 58 0.80 3.78 7.82
CA HIS A 58 0.05 3.37 9.00
C HIS A 58 -0.29 4.57 9.88
N CYS A 59 -1.58 4.71 10.20
CA CYS A 59 -2.02 5.70 11.17
C CYS A 59 -1.61 5.24 12.57
N ARG A 60 -1.14 6.19 13.38
CA ARG A 60 -0.78 5.91 14.79
C ARG A 60 -1.93 5.30 15.59
N LYS A 61 -3.17 5.72 15.31
CA LYS A 61 -4.41 5.23 15.90
C LYS A 61 -5.53 5.22 14.84
N PRO A 62 -6.61 4.46 15.04
CA PRO A 62 -7.77 4.46 14.16
C PRO A 62 -8.65 5.71 14.39
N THR A 63 -8.05 6.89 14.22
CA THR A 63 -8.75 8.18 14.24
C THR A 63 -8.31 9.01 13.04
N GLU A 64 -9.21 9.84 12.51
CA GLU A 64 -8.91 10.70 11.36
C GLU A 64 -7.75 11.66 11.67
N THR A 65 -7.74 12.25 12.88
CA THR A 65 -6.67 13.14 13.35
C THR A 65 -5.31 12.45 13.39
N ASP A 66 -5.21 11.23 13.93
CA ASP A 66 -3.96 10.49 13.95
C ASP A 66 -3.53 10.08 12.53
N CYS A 67 -4.47 9.73 11.64
CA CYS A 67 -4.18 9.49 10.23
C CYS A 67 -3.64 10.74 9.53
N TYR A 68 -4.22 11.92 9.78
CA TYR A 68 -3.76 13.19 9.21
C TYR A 68 -2.31 13.48 9.61
N TRP A 69 -1.98 13.36 10.89
CA TRP A 69 -0.60 13.60 11.37
C TRP A 69 0.40 12.57 10.83
N SER A 70 -0.01 11.31 10.73
CA SER A 70 0.82 10.24 10.17
C SER A 70 1.11 10.49 8.68
N LEU A 71 0.08 10.84 7.90
CA LEU A 71 0.21 11.23 6.49
C LEU A 71 1.13 12.44 6.32
N ARG A 72 0.88 13.52 7.07
CA ARG A 72 1.69 14.75 7.00
C ARG A 72 3.16 14.47 7.27
N ASN A 73 3.45 13.70 8.32
CA ASN A 73 4.83 13.38 8.67
C ASN A 73 5.51 12.54 7.58
N TYR A 74 4.78 11.58 6.99
CA TYR A 74 5.28 10.78 5.89
C TYR A 74 5.59 11.62 4.64
N LEU A 75 4.67 12.51 4.24
CA LEU A 75 4.86 13.39 3.08
C LEU A 75 6.04 14.35 3.28
N ASN A 76 6.12 15.02 4.43
CA ASN A 76 7.25 15.90 4.75
C ASN A 76 8.59 15.14 4.73
N ALA A 77 8.61 13.90 5.21
CA ALA A 77 9.82 13.08 5.17
C ALA A 77 10.21 12.71 3.73
N GLN A 78 9.25 12.40 2.86
CA GLN A 78 9.51 12.16 1.44
C GLN A 78 10.04 13.42 0.74
N ASP A 79 9.47 14.59 1.02
CA ASP A 79 9.94 15.86 0.44
C ASP A 79 11.41 16.12 0.81
N LEU A 80 11.75 15.96 2.09
CA LEU A 80 13.14 16.07 2.55
C LEU A 80 14.08 15.08 1.86
N LEU A 81 13.63 13.86 1.58
CA LEU A 81 14.42 12.85 0.87
C LEU A 81 14.59 13.19 -0.61
N ASN A 82 13.56 13.77 -1.23
CA ASN A 82 13.59 14.19 -2.65
C ASN A 82 14.52 15.40 -2.88
N ASP A 83 14.75 16.21 -1.85
CA ASP A 83 15.65 17.37 -1.89
C ASP A 83 17.14 17.02 -1.72
N LEU A 84 17.49 15.74 -1.48
CA LEU A 84 18.89 15.30 -1.33
C LEU A 84 19.58 15.16 -2.72
N PRO A 85 20.82 15.68 -2.88
CA PRO A 85 21.56 15.66 -4.15
C PRO A 85 22.16 14.30 -4.52
#